data_AF-A0A3N6QTF3-F1
#
_entry.id   AF-A0A3N6QTF3-F1
#
_cell.length_a   1.000
_cell.length_b   1.000
_cell.length_c   1.000
_cell.angle_alpha   90.00
_cell.angle_beta   90.00
_cell.angle_gamma   90.00
#
_symmetry.space_group_name_H-M   'P 1'
#
loop_
_entity.id
_entity.type
_entity.pdbx_description
1 polymer ?
#
loop_
_entity_poly.entity_id
_entity_poly.type
_entity_poly.pdbx_seq_one_letter_code
_entity_poly.pdbx_strand_id
1 'polypeptide(L)'
;MIRDFFVSLNDKLGLGDLLWQIAASDVVILSLAALVFVCVIVGHFPIISKLPMVAPYAAVAAVLVYVFLAAQAFLVGYRFADGRAEAKALREAISARDGVIEGQRKSLNMVFEAAETAVKQRDEAAQRAQEAQDQIDDYEKRLKDRPNAACLLTPDDFAGGVSNHGKR
;
A
#
# COMPACT_ATOMS: atom_id res chain seq x y z
N MET A 1 -2.83 28.45 36.86
CA MET A 1 -2.89 27.05 37.37
C MET A 1 -4.04 26.24 36.78
N ILE A 2 -5.32 26.58 36.98
CA ILE A 2 -6.45 25.83 36.37
C ILE A 2 -6.44 25.95 34.83
N ARG A 3 -6.15 27.16 34.31
CA ARG A 3 -6.10 27.41 32.86
C ARG A 3 -4.99 26.59 32.17
N ASP A 4 -3.83 26.50 32.80
CA ASP A 4 -2.66 25.78 32.26
C ASP A 4 -2.88 24.26 32.30
N PHE A 5 -3.66 23.78 33.28
CA PHE A 5 -4.06 22.38 33.37
C PHE A 5 -5.05 21.99 32.26
N PHE A 6 -6.03 22.85 31.95
CA PHE A 6 -6.95 22.63 30.83
C PHE A 6 -6.26 22.72 29.48
N VAL A 7 -5.31 23.64 29.28
CA VAL A 7 -4.52 23.74 28.06
C VAL A 7 -3.62 22.52 27.88
N SER A 8 -2.97 22.05 28.95
CA SER A 8 -2.14 20.84 28.96
C SER A 8 -2.94 19.57 28.67
N LEU A 9 -4.15 19.44 29.23
CA LEU A 9 -5.05 18.31 28.93
C LEU A 9 -5.59 18.37 27.49
N ASN A 10 -5.89 19.57 26.99
CA ASN A 10 -6.32 19.76 25.60
C ASN A 10 -5.24 19.28 24.61
N ASP A 11 -3.98 19.62 24.86
CA ASP A 11 -2.86 19.22 24.01
C ASP A 11 -2.47 17.75 24.17
N LYS A 12 -2.57 17.17 25.38
CA LYS A 12 -2.15 15.78 25.64
C LYS A 12 -3.19 14.72 25.28
N LEU A 13 -4.48 15.04 25.35
CA LEU A 13 -5.56 14.08 25.07
C LEU A 13 -6.16 14.25 23.67
N GLY A 14 -5.69 15.23 22.88
CA GLY A 14 -6.32 15.54 21.60
C GLY A 14 -7.79 15.96 21.76
N LEU A 15 -8.19 16.44 22.94
CA LEU A 15 -9.59 16.81 23.21
C LEU A 15 -10.05 17.93 22.28
N GLY A 16 -9.16 18.82 21.88
CA GLY A 16 -9.47 19.86 20.90
C GLY A 16 -9.85 19.27 19.54
N ASP A 17 -9.14 18.23 19.09
CA ASP A 17 -9.40 17.54 17.83
C ASP A 17 -10.69 16.71 17.91
N LEU A 18 -10.90 16.01 19.03
CA LEU A 18 -12.14 15.28 19.32
C LEU A 18 -13.36 16.21 19.40
N LEU A 19 -13.23 17.35 20.07
CA LEU A 19 -14.28 18.36 20.15
C LEU A 19 -14.58 18.96 18.78
N TRP A 20 -13.55 19.21 17.96
CA TRP A 20 -13.73 19.70 16.59
C TRP A 20 -14.38 18.64 15.69
N GLN A 21 -13.99 17.38 15.79
CA GLN A 21 -14.65 16.28 15.06
C GLN A 21 -16.12 16.13 15.47
N ILE A 22 -16.43 16.24 16.77
CA ILE A 22 -17.81 16.18 17.26
C ILE A 22 -18.59 17.41 16.79
N ALA A 23 -18.04 18.61 16.94
CA ALA A 23 -18.69 19.86 16.53
C ALA A 23 -18.92 19.94 15.02
N ALA A 24 -17.98 19.40 14.25
CA ALA A 24 -18.08 19.29 12.81
C ALA A 24 -18.80 18.01 12.36
N SER A 25 -19.42 17.22 13.24
CA SER A 25 -20.13 16.00 12.84
C SER A 25 -21.44 16.30 12.09
N ASP A 26 -21.87 15.39 11.22
CA ASP A 26 -23.13 15.56 10.46
C ASP A 26 -24.34 15.69 11.39
N VAL A 27 -24.31 15.05 12.57
CA VAL A 27 -25.37 15.14 13.58
C VAL A 27 -25.49 16.56 14.14
N VAL A 28 -24.35 17.20 14.45
CA VAL A 28 -24.34 18.57 14.98
C VAL A 28 -24.77 19.56 13.90
N ILE A 29 -24.33 19.39 12.65
CA ILE A 29 -24.74 20.27 11.54
C ILE A 29 -26.23 20.13 11.24
N LEU A 30 -26.77 18.90 11.23
CA LEU A 30 -28.21 18.66 10.99
C LEU A 30 -29.07 19.20 12.13
N SER A 31 -28.66 19.00 13.39
CA SER A 31 -29.39 19.54 14.54
C SER A 31 -29.36 21.07 14.58
N LEU A 32 -28.22 21.69 14.25
CA LEU A 32 -28.11 23.15 14.10
C LEU A 32 -29.00 23.67 12.96
N ALA A 33 -29.05 22.97 11.82
CA ALA A 33 -29.93 23.32 10.70
C ALA A 33 -31.41 23.27 11.11
N ALA A 34 -31.81 22.24 11.85
CA ALA A 34 -33.17 22.14 12.39
C ALA A 34 -33.49 23.29 13.35
N LEU A 35 -32.54 23.69 14.18
CA LEU A 35 -32.69 24.81 15.12
C LEU A 35 -32.83 26.14 14.37
N VAL A 36 -32.00 26.38 13.34
CA VAL A 36 -32.14 27.53 12.43
C VAL A 36 -33.53 27.56 11.81
N PHE A 37 -34.02 26.42 11.31
CA PHE A 37 -35.35 26.33 10.70
C PHE A 37 -36.47 26.71 11.68
N VAL A 38 -36.41 26.22 12.92
CA VAL A 38 -37.36 26.59 13.97
C VAL A 38 -37.28 28.09 14.28
N CYS A 39 -36.08 28.65 14.42
CA CYS A 39 -35.89 30.07 14.69
C CYS A 39 -36.37 30.96 13.54
N VAL A 40 -36.22 30.54 12.28
CA VAL A 40 -36.77 31.24 11.10
C VAL A 40 -38.30 31.24 11.14
N ILE A 41 -38.92 30.09 11.45
CA ILE A 41 -40.38 29.99 11.58
C ILE A 41 -40.87 30.92 12.71
N VAL A 42 -40.25 30.90 13.88
CA VAL A 42 -40.71 31.71 15.02
C VAL A 42 -40.41 33.20 14.83
N GLY A 43 -39.24 33.55 14.28
CA GLY A 43 -38.74 34.93 14.20
C GLY A 43 -39.14 35.68 12.93
N HIS A 44 -39.44 34.99 11.82
CA HIS A 44 -39.76 35.62 10.54
C HIS A 44 -41.18 35.37 10.03
N PHE A 45 -41.94 34.38 10.55
CA PHE A 45 -43.35 34.26 10.19
C PHE A 45 -44.25 35.15 11.05
N PRO A 46 -44.93 36.15 10.46
CA PRO A 46 -45.76 37.12 11.20
C PRO A 46 -47.07 36.55 11.75
N ILE A 47 -47.41 35.30 11.42
CA ILE A 47 -48.60 34.61 11.90
C ILE A 47 -48.35 34.05 13.31
N ILE A 48 -47.13 33.58 13.59
CA ILE A 48 -46.78 32.92 14.85
C ILE A 48 -46.37 33.95 15.91
N SER A 49 -45.78 35.07 15.50
CA SER A 49 -45.42 36.18 16.40
C SER A 49 -46.62 36.89 17.03
N LYS A 50 -47.84 36.63 16.55
CA LYS A 50 -49.09 37.15 17.12
C LYS A 50 -49.63 36.31 18.29
N LEU A 51 -49.07 35.13 18.54
CA LEU A 51 -49.42 34.34 19.72
C LEU A 51 -48.81 34.97 20.97
N PRO A 52 -49.61 35.30 22.00
CA PRO A 52 -49.15 36.06 23.17
C PRO A 52 -48.06 35.35 23.98
N MET A 53 -47.94 34.02 23.85
CA MET A 53 -46.92 33.21 24.52
C MET A 53 -45.55 33.26 23.82
N VAL A 54 -45.50 33.59 22.52
CA VAL A 54 -44.29 33.50 21.68
C VAL A 54 -43.81 34.88 21.20
N ALA A 55 -44.71 35.87 21.19
CA ALA A 55 -44.44 37.26 20.84
C ALA A 55 -43.18 37.88 21.48
N PRO A 56 -42.89 37.70 22.80
CA PRO A 56 -41.71 38.32 23.40
C PRO A 56 -40.39 37.67 22.94
N TYR A 57 -40.43 36.44 22.44
CA TYR A 57 -39.24 35.69 22.00
C TYR A 57 -38.94 35.87 20.51
N ALA A 58 -39.87 36.44 19.73
CA ALA A 58 -39.73 36.56 18.28
C ALA A 58 -38.51 37.41 17.84
N ALA A 59 -38.24 38.52 18.54
CA ALA A 59 -37.09 39.38 18.24
C ALA A 59 -35.75 38.69 18.55
N VAL A 60 -35.69 37.97 19.68
CA VAL A 60 -34.48 37.21 20.07
C VAL A 60 -34.25 36.05 19.10
N ALA A 61 -35.32 35.35 18.71
CA ALA A 61 -35.26 34.27 17.72
C ALA A 61 -34.71 34.78 16.38
N ALA A 62 -35.14 35.97 15.92
CA ALA A 62 -34.64 36.56 14.67
C ALA A 62 -33.12 36.85 14.70
N VAL A 63 -32.58 37.32 15.83
CA VAL A 63 -31.13 37.51 15.98
C VAL A 63 -30.38 36.18 16.02
N LEU A 64 -30.93 35.20 16.74
CA LEU A 64 -30.34 33.86 16.85
C LEU A 64 -30.24 33.14 15.51
N VAL A 65 -31.16 33.37 14.57
CA VAL A 65 -31.04 32.85 13.20
C VAL A 65 -29.71 33.23 12.57
N TYR A 66 -29.33 34.51 12.63
CA TYR A 66 -28.09 34.96 12.00
C TYR A 66 -26.84 34.41 12.68
N VAL A 67 -26.88 34.28 14.02
CA VAL A 67 -25.78 33.69 14.79
C VAL A 67 -25.59 32.22 14.43
N PHE A 68 -26.68 31.44 14.43
CA PHE A 68 -26.62 30.02 14.09
C PHE A 68 -26.27 29.79 12.62
N LEU A 69 -26.76 30.65 11.70
CA LEU A 69 -26.44 30.55 10.28
C LEU A 69 -24.96 30.88 10.00
N ALA A 70 -24.39 31.87 10.69
CA ALA A 70 -22.96 32.16 10.62
C ALA A 70 -22.12 31.00 11.18
N ALA A 71 -22.52 30.43 12.32
CA ALA A 71 -21.86 29.26 12.90
C ALA A 71 -21.95 28.04 11.96
N GLN A 72 -23.09 27.83 11.31
CA GLN A 72 -23.30 26.76 10.35
C GLN A 72 -22.40 26.90 9.12
N ALA A 73 -22.34 28.10 8.53
CA ALA A 73 -21.47 28.37 7.39
C ALA A 73 -19.99 28.16 7.74
N PHE A 74 -19.58 28.55 8.96
CA PHE A 74 -18.22 28.32 9.46
C PHE A 74 -17.90 26.83 9.61
N LEU A 75 -18.77 26.05 10.26
CA LEU A 75 -18.57 24.60 10.47
C LEU A 75 -18.54 23.81 9.17
N VAL A 76 -19.44 24.14 8.24
CA VAL A 76 -19.48 23.52 6.90
C VAL A 76 -18.21 23.87 6.13
N GLY A 77 -17.79 25.15 6.16
CA GLY A 77 -16.54 25.58 5.54
C GLY A 77 -15.31 24.86 6.09
N TYR A 78 -15.25 24.66 7.41
CA TYR A 78 -14.19 23.91 8.07
C TYR A 78 -14.16 22.44 7.61
N ARG A 79 -15.30 21.73 7.59
CA ARG A 79 -15.37 20.35 7.05
C ARG A 79 -14.88 20.26 5.61
N PHE A 80 -15.25 21.20 4.76
CA PHE A 80 -14.81 21.20 3.37
C PHE A 80 -13.30 21.44 3.22
N ALA A 81 -12.70 22.25 4.11
CA ALA A 81 -11.26 22.44 4.13
C ALA A 81 -10.54 21.18 4.61
N ASP A 82 -11.05 20.56 5.68
CA ASP A 82 -10.46 19.38 6.31
C ASP A 82 -10.53 18.16 5.39
N GLY A 83 -11.70 17.88 4.81
CA GLY A 83 -11.88 16.79 3.86
C GLY A 83 -11.02 16.94 2.59
N ARG A 84 -10.66 18.18 2.18
CA ARG A 84 -9.70 18.39 1.09
C ARG A 84 -8.26 18.10 1.50
N ALA A 85 -7.90 18.41 2.75
CA ALA A 85 -6.57 18.12 3.28
C ALA A 85 -6.38 16.60 3.43
N GLU A 86 -7.35 15.92 4.03
CA GLU A 86 -7.35 14.46 4.17
C GLU A 86 -7.32 13.77 2.80
N ALA A 87 -8.15 14.20 1.84
CA ALA A 87 -8.15 13.61 0.50
C ALA A 87 -6.82 13.80 -0.25
N LYS A 88 -6.08 14.88 0.02
CA LYS A 88 -4.73 15.05 -0.53
C LYS A 88 -3.73 14.10 0.15
N ALA A 89 -3.76 14.04 1.48
CA ALA A 89 -2.90 13.13 2.25
C ALA A 89 -3.11 11.66 1.86
N LEU A 90 -4.37 11.24 1.70
CA LEU A 90 -4.72 9.89 1.24
C LEU A 90 -4.22 9.61 -0.18
N ARG A 91 -4.33 10.58 -1.11
CA ARG A 91 -3.81 10.42 -2.48
C ARG A 91 -2.28 10.30 -2.50
N GLU A 92 -1.59 11.12 -1.72
CA GLU A 92 -0.13 11.03 -1.57
C GLU A 92 0.28 9.67 -0.98
N ALA A 93 -0.42 9.21 0.05
CA ALA A 93 -0.19 7.89 0.62
C ALA A 93 -0.39 6.75 -0.39
N ILE A 94 -1.46 6.80 -1.20
CA ILE A 94 -1.72 5.80 -2.25
C ILE A 94 -0.59 5.81 -3.30
N SER A 95 -0.20 7.00 -3.79
CA SER A 95 0.87 7.10 -4.79
C SER A 95 2.22 6.55 -4.29
N ALA A 96 2.55 6.75 -3.02
CA ALA A 96 3.73 6.17 -2.40
C ALA A 96 3.65 4.63 -2.32
N ARG A 97 2.47 4.07 -2.03
CA ARG A 97 2.25 2.62 -1.99
C ARG A 97 2.33 2.00 -3.37
N ASP A 98 1.76 2.64 -4.38
CA ASP A 98 1.81 2.16 -5.77
C ASP A 98 3.26 2.05 -6.27
N GLY A 99 4.11 3.03 -5.95
CA GLY A 99 5.54 2.98 -6.28
C GLY A 99 6.27 1.80 -5.63
N VAL A 100 5.93 1.45 -4.38
CA VAL A 100 6.50 0.28 -3.70
C VAL A 100 6.03 -1.03 -4.35
N ILE A 101 4.74 -1.13 -4.71
CA ILE A 101 4.18 -2.31 -5.37
C ILE A 101 4.87 -2.52 -6.73
N GLU A 102 5.04 -1.46 -7.51
CA GLU A 102 5.71 -1.54 -8.80
C GLU A 102 7.18 -1.98 -8.67
N GLY A 103 7.90 -1.43 -7.68
CA GLY A 103 9.26 -1.85 -7.35
C GLY A 103 9.34 -3.33 -6.96
N GLN A 104 8.44 -3.78 -6.08
CA GLN A 104 8.37 -5.18 -5.68
C GLN A 104 8.07 -6.10 -6.86
N ARG A 105 7.13 -5.72 -7.72
CA ARG A 105 6.79 -6.50 -8.92
C ARG A 105 7.99 -6.64 -9.86
N LYS A 106 8.75 -5.56 -10.06
CA LYS A 106 9.98 -5.60 -10.88
C LYS A 106 11.03 -6.54 -10.27
N SER A 107 11.24 -6.48 -8.96
CA SER A 107 12.18 -7.39 -8.28
C SER A 107 11.75 -8.85 -8.39
N LEU A 108 10.44 -9.13 -8.27
CA LEU A 108 9.90 -10.48 -8.39
C LEU A 108 10.11 -11.05 -9.80
N ASN A 109 9.88 -10.25 -10.83
CA ASN A 109 10.13 -10.65 -12.21
C ASN A 109 11.61 -10.95 -12.46
N MET A 110 12.54 -10.13 -11.92
CA MET A 110 13.97 -10.41 -12.02
C MET A 110 14.37 -11.71 -11.33
N VAL A 111 13.79 -11.99 -10.16
CA VAL A 111 14.04 -13.26 -9.44
C VAL A 111 13.50 -14.45 -10.23
N PHE A 112 12.32 -14.34 -10.84
CA PHE A 112 11.77 -15.39 -11.69
C PHE A 112 12.64 -15.65 -12.92
N GLU A 113 13.10 -14.60 -13.61
CA GLU A 113 14.00 -14.74 -14.76
C GLU A 113 15.35 -15.36 -14.36
N ALA A 114 15.91 -14.94 -13.22
CA ALA A 114 17.12 -15.54 -12.66
C ALA A 114 16.91 -17.01 -12.27
N ALA A 115 15.75 -17.36 -11.72
CA ALA A 115 15.41 -18.75 -11.40
C ALA A 115 15.26 -19.60 -12.66
N GLU A 116 14.60 -19.09 -13.69
CA GLU A 116 14.42 -19.80 -14.98
C GLU A 116 15.77 -20.06 -15.65
N THR A 117 16.66 -19.07 -15.67
CA THR A 117 18.01 -19.23 -16.23
C THR A 117 18.85 -20.22 -15.43
N ALA A 118 18.75 -20.20 -14.10
CA ALA A 118 19.43 -21.18 -13.25
C ALA A 118 18.92 -22.62 -13.49
N VAL A 119 17.61 -22.80 -13.69
CA VAL A 119 17.03 -24.12 -14.02
C VAL A 119 17.54 -24.61 -15.38
N LYS A 120 17.50 -23.77 -16.41
CA LYS A 120 18.04 -24.12 -17.75
C LYS A 120 19.51 -24.56 -17.68
N GLN A 121 20.34 -23.82 -16.95
CA GLN A 121 21.74 -24.18 -16.77
C GLN A 121 21.93 -25.50 -16.02
N ARG A 122 21.08 -25.80 -15.03
CA ARG A 122 21.11 -27.09 -14.32
C ARG A 122 20.70 -28.23 -15.23
N ASP A 123 19.69 -28.06 -16.07
CA ASP A 123 19.23 -29.09 -17.00
C ASP A 123 20.28 -29.36 -18.09
N GLU A 124 20.89 -28.32 -18.66
CA GLU A 124 22.00 -28.46 -19.61
C GLU A 124 23.24 -29.13 -18.99
N ALA A 125 23.55 -28.82 -17.74
CA ALA A 125 24.64 -29.46 -17.02
C ALA A 125 24.32 -30.93 -16.71
N ALA A 126 23.06 -31.25 -16.38
CA ALA A 126 22.61 -32.63 -16.15
C ALA A 126 22.67 -33.45 -17.43
N GLN A 127 22.27 -32.89 -18.58
CA GLN A 127 22.38 -33.55 -19.89
C GLN A 127 23.85 -33.82 -20.25
N ARG A 128 24.73 -32.82 -20.12
CA ARG A 128 26.17 -33.00 -20.37
C ARG A 128 26.80 -34.05 -19.44
N ALA A 129 26.35 -34.12 -18.19
CA ALA A 129 26.81 -35.14 -17.25
C ALA A 129 26.33 -36.55 -17.64
N GLN A 130 25.09 -36.69 -18.13
CA GLN A 130 24.56 -37.95 -18.65
C GLN A 130 25.31 -38.40 -19.90
N GLU A 131 25.50 -37.53 -20.88
CA GLU A 131 26.26 -37.84 -22.10
C GLU A 131 27.70 -38.26 -21.79
N ALA A 132 28.34 -37.61 -20.82
CA ALA A 132 29.68 -38.00 -20.37
C ALA A 132 29.68 -39.36 -19.66
N GLN A 133 28.66 -39.67 -18.86
CA GLN A 133 28.50 -40.99 -18.23
C GLN A 133 28.29 -42.08 -19.27
N ASP A 134 27.42 -41.86 -20.25
CA ASP A 134 27.16 -42.83 -21.33
C ASP A 134 28.44 -43.11 -22.14
N GLN A 135 29.24 -42.08 -22.43
CA GLN A 135 30.54 -42.24 -23.10
C GLN A 135 31.54 -43.05 -22.26
N ILE A 136 31.57 -42.84 -20.94
CA ILE A 136 32.42 -43.59 -20.02
C ILE A 136 31.98 -45.06 -19.99
N ASP A 137 30.69 -45.33 -19.84
CA ASP A 137 30.12 -46.68 -19.79
C ASP A 137 30.36 -47.44 -21.10
N ASP A 138 30.20 -46.78 -22.24
CA ASP A 138 30.49 -47.37 -23.55
C ASP A 138 31.99 -47.62 -23.75
N TYR A 139 32.86 -46.73 -23.25
CA TYR A 139 34.29 -46.98 -23.25
C TYR A 139 34.66 -48.17 -22.35
N GLU A 140 34.04 -48.30 -21.18
CA GLU A 140 34.22 -49.43 -20.27
C GLU A 140 33.82 -50.76 -20.94
N LYS A 141 32.68 -50.80 -21.64
CA LYS A 141 32.27 -51.99 -22.41
C LYS A 141 33.30 -52.35 -23.48
N ARG A 142 33.78 -51.37 -24.26
CA ARG A 142 34.82 -51.60 -25.27
C ARG A 142 36.11 -52.17 -24.66
N LEU A 143 36.48 -51.72 -23.46
CA LEU A 143 37.65 -52.26 -22.75
C LEU A 143 37.43 -53.70 -22.27
N LYS A 144 36.23 -54.05 -21.78
CA LYS A 144 35.89 -55.41 -21.34
C LYS A 144 35.91 -56.43 -22.48
N ASP A 145 35.52 -56.02 -23.69
CA ASP A 145 35.48 -56.89 -24.87
C ASP A 145 36.86 -57.13 -25.51
N ARG A 146 37.91 -56.42 -25.08
CA ARG A 146 39.28 -56.63 -25.60
C ARG A 146 39.90 -57.91 -24.98
N PRO A 147 40.55 -58.77 -25.79
CA PRO A 147 41.10 -60.06 -25.32
C PRO A 147 42.30 -59.94 -24.37
N ASN A 148 42.82 -58.72 -24.14
CA ASN A 148 43.98 -58.47 -23.28
C ASN A 148 43.53 -57.71 -22.03
N ALA A 149 43.39 -58.39 -20.90
CA ALA A 149 42.90 -57.87 -19.62
C ALA A 149 43.85 -56.89 -18.89
N ALA A 150 44.82 -56.30 -19.58
CA ALA A 150 45.70 -55.27 -19.02
C ALA A 150 45.21 -53.91 -19.50
N CYS A 151 44.91 -53.00 -18.57
CA CYS A 151 44.55 -51.60 -18.81
C CYS A 151 45.72 -50.78 -19.40
N LEU A 152 46.31 -51.23 -20.50
CA LEU A 152 47.34 -50.53 -21.25
C LEU A 152 46.63 -49.67 -22.30
N LEU A 153 46.69 -48.35 -22.13
CA LEU A 153 46.28 -47.39 -23.15
C LEU A 153 47.03 -47.72 -24.45
N THR A 154 46.30 -48.10 -25.49
CA THR A 154 46.86 -48.37 -26.82
C THR A 154 46.93 -47.07 -27.64
N PRO A 155 47.85 -46.95 -28.61
CA PRO A 155 47.99 -45.73 -29.42
C PRO A 155 46.70 -45.30 -30.16
N ASP A 156 45.80 -46.25 -30.41
CA ASP A 156 44.50 -46.05 -31.05
C ASP A 156 43.47 -45.33 -30.14
N ASP A 157 43.73 -45.25 -28.83
CA ASP A 157 42.83 -44.61 -27.86
C ASP A 157 43.04 -43.06 -27.80
N PHE A 158 43.97 -42.52 -28.60
CA PHE A 158 44.22 -41.08 -28.71
C PHE A 158 43.74 -40.56 -30.07
N ALA A 159 42.70 -39.71 -30.08
CA ALA A 159 42.07 -39.17 -31.29
C ALA A 159 42.98 -38.33 -32.22
N GLY A 160 44.24 -38.08 -31.84
CA GLY A 160 45.23 -37.35 -32.63
C GLY A 160 46.45 -38.18 -33.08
N GLY A 161 46.48 -39.49 -32.77
CA GLY A 161 47.64 -40.36 -33.02
C GLY A 161 48.80 -40.09 -32.06
N VAL A 162 49.35 -41.14 -31.46
CA VAL A 162 50.53 -41.03 -30.60
C VAL A 162 51.79 -41.04 -31.47
N SER A 163 52.54 -39.94 -31.49
CA SER A 163 53.88 -39.92 -32.09
C SER A 163 54.78 -40.90 -31.33
N ASN A 164 55.08 -42.02 -31.98
CA ASN A 164 55.89 -43.08 -31.41
C ASN A 164 57.37 -42.66 -31.47
N HIS A 165 57.84 -41.94 -30.45
CA HIS A 165 59.28 -41.73 -30.25
C HIS A 165 59.90 -43.04 -29.74
N GLY A 166 60.20 -43.93 -30.69
CA GLY A 166 60.97 -45.14 -30.45
C GLY A 166 62.28 -44.83 -29.72
N LYS A 167 62.36 -45.24 -28.46
CA LYS A 167 63.62 -45.52 -27.77
C LYS A 167 63.64 -46.98 -27.36
N ARG A 168 64.21 -47.80 -28.24
CA ARG A 168 65.18 -48.84 -27.86
C ARG A 168 66.11 -49.07 -29.03
#